data_AF-A0A1V5LKW6-F1
#
_entry.id   AF-A0A1V5LKW6-F1
#
_cell.length_a   1.000
_cell.length_b   1.000
_cell.length_c   1.000
_cell.angle_alpha   90.00
_cell.angle_beta   90.00
_cell.angle_gamma   90.00
#
_symmetry.space_group_name_H-M   'P 1'
#
loop_
_entity.id
_entity.type
_entity.pdbx_description
1 polymer ?
#
loop_
_entity_poly.entity_id
_entity_poly.type
_entity_poly.pdbx_seq_one_letter_code
_entity_poly.pdbx_strand_id
1 'polypeptide(L)'
;MDLLSNWYLRRNRRRFWKSEGDADKNAAYSTLHTCLVTVAKLMAPFAPFVSEEIYRNLAASVDTNLPESVHLADWPAADESLVEPQLDRDMAVLLQVTELGRSARAESGMKVRQPLAEMLVHVPGQEEQDALTRFMDELRDELNVKAVRFMEGSSGLVQYRLKPNLPVVGRKYGKLVPALRAVLEKLPQADAAAIVEQAKAGETFSLVVADQTLEMTGEEILIESSSPEGFAVAEEGGYVVALNTELTPELISEGLARDLVRTVQDARKDAGLQISDHIALFLQLPEALAAQLQPFLDYLKAETLADTVAFADTGAYTTTAELGDAEIAVGITKI
;
A
#
# COMPACT_ATOMS: atom_id res chain seq x y z
N MET A 1 -15.59 9.17 1.08
CA MET A 1 -15.86 7.92 1.82
C MET A 1 -14.67 6.96 1.77
N ASP A 2 -14.07 6.74 0.59
CA ASP A 2 -12.94 5.79 0.47
C ASP A 2 -11.74 6.15 1.34
N LEU A 3 -11.36 7.43 1.42
CA LEU A 3 -10.28 7.87 2.31
C LEU A 3 -10.59 7.59 3.79
N LEU A 4 -11.83 7.77 4.24
CA LEU A 4 -12.21 7.51 5.64
C LEU A 4 -12.16 6.01 5.95
N SER A 5 -12.73 5.18 5.06
CA SER A 5 -12.82 3.73 5.25
C SER A 5 -11.48 3.03 5.03
N ASN A 6 -10.89 3.20 3.85
CA ASN A 6 -9.78 2.36 3.38
C ASN A 6 -8.41 2.91 3.82
N TRP A 7 -8.33 4.20 4.12
CA TRP A 7 -7.10 4.84 4.58
C TRP A 7 -7.14 5.14 6.08
N TYR A 8 -8.03 6.04 6.51
CA TYR A 8 -8.03 6.58 7.86
C TYR A 8 -8.30 5.49 8.91
N LEU A 9 -9.41 4.75 8.83
CA LEU A 9 -9.73 3.72 9.82
C LEU A 9 -8.69 2.60 9.86
N ARG A 10 -8.25 2.12 8.69
CA ARG A 10 -7.26 1.04 8.59
C ARG A 10 -5.93 1.43 9.23
N ARG A 11 -5.41 2.63 8.94
CA ARG A 11 -4.13 3.11 9.49
C ARG A 11 -4.23 3.46 10.97
N ASN A 12 -5.34 4.04 11.40
CA ASN A 12 -5.51 4.50 12.77
C ASN A 12 -6.02 3.41 13.73
N ARG A 13 -6.19 2.15 13.29
CA ARG A 13 -6.62 1.04 14.16
C ARG A 13 -5.77 0.96 15.44
N ARG A 14 -4.46 1.14 15.37
CA ARG A 14 -3.62 1.13 16.59
C ARG A 14 -3.96 2.26 17.56
N ARG A 15 -4.31 3.45 17.09
CA ARG A 15 -4.63 4.60 17.96
C ARG A 15 -5.91 4.39 18.77
N PHE A 16 -6.87 3.62 18.24
CA PHE A 16 -8.10 3.30 18.97
C PHE A 16 -7.89 2.26 20.10
N TRP A 17 -6.87 1.41 20.00
CA TRP A 17 -6.60 0.30 20.95
C TRP A 17 -5.37 0.49 21.86
N LYS A 18 -4.29 1.10 21.36
CA LYS A 18 -2.93 0.99 21.90
C LYS A 18 -2.32 2.30 22.43
N SER A 19 -3.01 3.44 22.38
CA SER A 19 -2.36 4.72 22.71
C SER A 19 -1.90 4.79 24.17
N GLU A 20 -0.63 5.15 24.37
CA GLU A 20 -0.05 5.45 25.69
C GLU A 20 -0.50 6.80 26.27
N GLY A 21 -1.27 7.61 25.52
CA GLY A 21 -1.79 8.89 25.98
C GLY A 21 -3.21 9.20 25.50
N ASP A 22 -4.05 9.68 26.41
CA ASP A 22 -5.47 9.98 26.17
C ASP A 22 -5.68 11.01 25.04
N ALA A 23 -4.74 11.94 24.85
CA ALA A 23 -4.88 13.01 23.86
C ALA A 23 -4.87 12.51 22.40
N ASP A 24 -3.98 11.59 22.04
CA ASP A 24 -3.87 11.07 20.67
C ASP A 24 -5.10 10.25 20.27
N LYS A 25 -5.56 9.41 21.20
CA LYS A 25 -6.78 8.61 21.06
C LYS A 25 -8.01 9.50 20.98
N ASN A 26 -8.10 10.54 21.81
CA ASN A 26 -9.20 11.51 21.75
C ASN A 26 -9.20 12.27 20.43
N ALA A 27 -8.04 12.63 19.87
CA ALA A 27 -7.95 13.24 18.55
C ALA A 27 -8.49 12.30 17.46
N ALA A 28 -8.10 11.03 17.46
CA ALA A 28 -8.59 10.04 16.50
C ALA A 28 -10.12 9.83 16.60
N TYR A 29 -10.65 9.74 17.82
CA TYR A 29 -12.11 9.64 18.04
C TYR A 29 -12.85 10.90 17.60
N SER A 30 -12.32 12.09 17.93
CA SER A 30 -12.93 13.37 17.56
C SER A 30 -13.05 13.54 16.06
N THR A 31 -11.97 13.27 15.31
CA THR A 31 -11.99 13.31 13.84
C THR A 31 -12.99 12.30 13.27
N LEU A 32 -12.95 11.04 13.73
CA LEU A 32 -13.86 10.00 13.22
C LEU A 32 -15.33 10.34 13.52
N HIS A 33 -15.63 10.79 14.74
CA HIS A 33 -16.96 11.22 15.14
C HIS A 33 -17.48 12.35 14.25
N THR A 34 -16.67 13.40 14.08
CA THR A 34 -17.00 14.54 13.21
C THR A 34 -17.31 14.10 11.78
N CYS A 35 -16.47 13.23 11.21
CA CYS A 35 -16.69 12.68 9.87
C CYS A 35 -18.00 11.88 9.78
N LEU A 36 -18.25 10.96 10.72
CA LEU A 36 -19.44 10.09 10.69
C LEU A 36 -20.73 10.88 10.87
N VAL A 37 -20.76 11.85 11.79
CA VAL A 37 -21.92 12.73 12.00
C VAL A 37 -22.18 13.59 10.76
N THR A 38 -21.12 14.13 10.14
CA THR A 38 -21.24 14.92 8.91
C THR A 38 -21.76 14.07 7.74
N VAL A 39 -21.24 12.85 7.58
CA VAL A 39 -21.73 11.90 6.57
C VAL A 39 -23.19 11.55 6.80
N ALA A 40 -23.60 11.29 8.05
CA ALA A 40 -25.00 11.02 8.38
C ALA A 40 -25.93 12.17 7.94
N LYS A 41 -25.53 13.43 8.20
CA LYS A 41 -26.27 14.62 7.75
C LYS A 41 -26.33 14.72 6.22
N LEU A 42 -25.20 14.56 5.52
CA LEU A 42 -25.13 14.61 4.06
C LEU A 42 -25.97 13.50 3.40
N MET A 43 -26.02 12.32 4.02
CA MET A 43 -26.78 11.18 3.52
C MET A 43 -28.27 11.24 3.84
N ALA A 44 -28.70 12.09 4.79
CA ALA A 44 -30.09 12.11 5.28
C ALA A 44 -31.16 12.25 4.18
N PRO A 45 -30.98 13.08 3.13
CA PRO A 45 -31.93 13.17 2.02
C PRO A 45 -32.05 11.89 1.16
N PHE A 46 -31.04 11.01 1.19
CA PHE A 46 -30.94 9.83 0.33
C PHE A 46 -31.18 8.51 1.08
N ALA A 47 -30.76 8.44 2.35
CA ALA A 47 -30.83 7.25 3.19
C ALA A 47 -31.39 7.58 4.59
N PRO A 48 -32.65 8.04 4.68
CA PRO A 48 -33.16 8.72 5.86
C PRO A 48 -33.17 7.87 7.15
N PHE A 49 -33.45 6.57 7.04
CA PHE A 49 -33.48 5.68 8.21
C PHE A 49 -32.07 5.33 8.71
N VAL A 50 -31.13 5.09 7.79
CA VAL A 50 -29.74 4.75 8.14
C VAL A 50 -29.04 5.97 8.73
N SER A 51 -29.19 7.14 8.11
CA SER A 51 -28.68 8.40 8.65
C SER A 51 -29.24 8.73 10.03
N GLU A 52 -30.53 8.49 10.25
CA GLU A 52 -31.20 8.71 11.54
C GLU A 52 -30.65 7.78 12.63
N GLU A 53 -30.42 6.51 12.33
CA GLU A 53 -29.85 5.55 13.27
C GLU A 53 -28.42 5.94 13.67
N ILE A 54 -27.58 6.27 12.68
CA ILE A 54 -26.19 6.70 12.92
C ILE A 54 -26.16 7.99 13.73
N TYR A 55 -26.92 9.01 13.32
CA TYR A 55 -26.93 10.32 13.97
C TYR A 55 -27.42 10.25 15.42
N ARG A 56 -28.49 9.51 15.70
CA ARG A 56 -28.97 9.38 17.09
C ARG A 56 -27.96 8.70 17.99
N ASN A 57 -27.32 7.62 17.51
CA ASN A 57 -26.32 6.89 18.28
C ASN A 57 -25.07 7.74 18.55
N LEU A 58 -24.57 8.45 17.54
CA LEU A 58 -23.31 9.19 17.66
C LEU A 58 -23.45 10.62 18.19
N ALA A 59 -24.58 11.29 17.97
CA ALA A 59 -24.76 12.71 18.27
C ALA A 59 -25.90 12.97 19.27
N ALA A 60 -27.16 12.77 18.86
CA ALA A 60 -28.31 13.21 19.67
C ALA A 60 -28.43 12.51 21.04
N SER A 61 -27.95 11.27 21.17
CA SER A 61 -27.91 10.57 22.47
C SER A 61 -26.76 10.99 23.38
N VAL A 62 -25.76 11.71 22.83
CA VAL A 62 -24.55 12.15 23.54
C VAL A 62 -24.69 13.61 23.99
N ASP A 63 -25.23 14.48 23.14
CA ASP A 63 -25.43 15.91 23.42
C ASP A 63 -26.90 16.31 23.27
N THR A 64 -27.55 16.61 24.40
CA THR A 64 -28.96 17.00 24.47
C THR A 64 -29.26 18.37 23.85
N ASN A 65 -28.23 19.16 23.51
CA ASN A 65 -28.41 20.45 22.83
C ASN A 65 -28.54 20.30 21.31
N LEU A 66 -28.23 19.13 20.76
CA LEU A 66 -28.39 18.85 19.33
C LEU A 66 -29.85 18.45 19.02
N PRO A 67 -30.32 18.68 17.78
CA PRO A 67 -31.63 18.20 17.35
C PRO A 67 -31.80 16.69 17.57
N GLU A 68 -33.01 16.25 17.93
CA GLU A 68 -33.30 14.84 18.24
C GLU A 68 -33.23 13.91 17.02
N SER A 69 -33.33 14.47 15.82
CA SER A 69 -33.32 13.76 14.55
C SER A 69 -32.40 14.46 13.55
N VAL A 70 -31.74 13.67 12.70
CA VAL A 70 -30.87 14.21 11.64
C VAL A 70 -31.66 15.09 10.65
N HIS A 71 -32.96 14.82 10.51
CA HIS A 71 -33.87 15.55 9.61
C HIS A 71 -34.27 16.93 10.15
N LEU A 72 -33.94 17.21 11.41
CA LEU A 72 -34.10 18.52 12.05
C LEU A 72 -32.76 19.26 12.18
N ALA A 73 -31.66 18.63 11.79
CA ALA A 73 -30.33 19.22 11.86
C ALA A 73 -30.06 20.16 10.68
N ASP A 74 -29.30 21.23 10.95
CA ASP A 74 -28.80 22.10 9.89
C ASP A 74 -27.92 21.33 8.91
N TRP A 75 -28.03 21.72 7.64
CA TRP A 75 -27.14 21.23 6.59
C TRP A 75 -25.69 21.57 6.93
N PRO A 76 -24.74 20.63 6.80
CA PRO A 76 -23.35 20.90 7.14
C PRO A 76 -22.76 21.98 6.24
N ALA A 77 -22.14 22.98 6.85
CA ALA A 77 -21.37 24.02 6.17
C ALA A 77 -19.88 23.70 6.25
N ALA A 78 -19.15 23.99 5.17
CA ALA A 78 -17.69 23.85 5.17
C ALA A 78 -17.06 24.94 6.05
N ASP A 79 -16.10 24.54 6.88
CA ASP A 79 -15.25 25.46 7.63
C ASP A 79 -13.94 25.64 6.86
N GLU A 80 -13.82 26.77 6.16
CA GLU A 80 -12.64 27.11 5.35
C GLU A 80 -11.35 27.20 6.19
N SER A 81 -11.44 27.35 7.51
CA SER A 81 -10.25 27.37 8.38
C SER A 81 -9.62 25.99 8.59
N LEU A 82 -10.37 24.92 8.29
CA LEU A 82 -9.89 23.53 8.38
C LEU A 82 -9.40 23.00 7.03
N VAL A 83 -9.54 23.78 5.95
CA VAL A 83 -9.10 23.41 4.61
C VAL A 83 -7.61 23.69 4.47
N GLU A 84 -6.83 22.65 4.21
CA GLU A 84 -5.37 22.72 4.10
C GLU A 84 -4.90 22.26 2.71
N PRO A 85 -4.88 23.15 1.69
CA PRO A 85 -4.58 22.76 0.31
C PRO A 85 -3.18 22.16 0.09
N GLN A 86 -2.25 22.42 1.00
CA GLN A 86 -0.94 21.78 0.97
C GLN A 86 -1.03 20.32 1.43
N LEU A 87 -1.77 20.04 2.51
CA LEU A 87 -1.97 18.68 3.00
C LEU A 87 -2.69 17.81 1.97
N ASP A 88 -3.68 18.36 1.26
CA ASP A 88 -4.39 17.64 0.20
C ASP A 88 -3.44 17.24 -0.95
N ARG A 89 -2.56 18.16 -1.36
CA ARG A 89 -1.53 17.87 -2.37
C ARG A 89 -0.54 16.83 -1.88
N ASP A 90 -0.06 16.97 -0.65
CA ASP A 90 0.89 16.01 -0.07
C ASP A 90 0.27 14.60 0.04
N MET A 91 -1.00 14.53 0.44
CA MET A 91 -1.77 13.29 0.51
C MET A 91 -1.98 12.67 -0.87
N ALA A 92 -2.21 13.46 -1.92
CA ALA A 92 -2.32 12.95 -3.27
C ALA A 92 -1.01 12.29 -3.73
N VAL A 93 0.14 12.90 -3.43
CA VAL A 93 1.47 12.32 -3.72
C VAL A 93 1.67 11.01 -2.97
N LEU A 94 1.35 10.97 -1.66
CA LEU A 94 1.45 9.75 -0.86
C LEU A 94 0.60 8.60 -1.42
N LEU A 95 -0.64 8.89 -1.81
CA LEU A 95 -1.57 7.90 -2.36
C LEU A 95 -1.07 7.39 -3.73
N GLN A 96 -0.58 8.28 -4.60
CA GLN A 96 -0.03 7.91 -5.90
C GLN A 96 1.16 6.95 -5.76
N VAL A 97 2.13 7.31 -4.91
CA VAL A 97 3.33 6.46 -4.66
C VAL A 97 2.94 5.14 -4.00
N THR A 98 1.96 5.17 -3.09
CA THR A 98 1.45 3.94 -2.46
C THR A 98 0.83 3.00 -3.48
N GLU A 99 0.00 3.51 -4.38
CA GLU A 99 -0.66 2.67 -5.39
C GLU A 99 0.36 2.05 -6.34
N LEU A 100 1.35 2.83 -6.80
CA LEU A 100 2.47 2.31 -7.59
C LEU A 100 3.25 1.23 -6.84
N GLY A 101 3.57 1.44 -5.57
CA GLY A 101 4.22 0.44 -4.73
C GLY A 101 3.38 -0.83 -4.58
N ARG A 102 2.05 -0.71 -4.46
CA ARG A 102 1.13 -1.86 -4.42
C ARG A 102 1.12 -2.61 -5.75
N SER A 103 1.12 -1.90 -6.88
CA SER A 103 1.18 -2.49 -8.21
C SER A 103 2.48 -3.28 -8.41
N ALA A 104 3.63 -2.64 -8.16
CA ALA A 104 4.94 -3.30 -8.24
C ALA A 104 5.01 -4.56 -7.36
N ARG A 105 4.46 -4.48 -6.14
CA ARG A 105 4.41 -5.62 -5.22
C ARG A 105 3.50 -6.74 -5.72
N ALA A 106 2.35 -6.40 -6.32
CA ALA A 106 1.43 -7.38 -6.89
C ALA A 106 2.04 -8.12 -8.08
N GLU A 107 2.73 -7.40 -8.97
CA GLU A 107 3.42 -7.98 -10.14
C GLU A 107 4.55 -8.94 -9.77
N SER A 108 5.27 -8.66 -8.67
CA SER A 108 6.30 -9.58 -8.14
C SER A 108 5.74 -10.77 -7.36
N GLY A 109 4.43 -10.82 -7.10
CA GLY A 109 3.80 -11.87 -6.30
C GLY A 109 4.11 -11.80 -4.81
N MET A 110 4.74 -10.72 -4.33
CA MET A 110 5.12 -10.57 -2.93
C MET A 110 3.91 -10.18 -2.07
N LYS A 111 3.58 -10.99 -1.06
CA LYS A 111 2.49 -10.66 -0.13
C LYS A 111 2.83 -9.39 0.65
N VAL A 112 1.87 -8.49 0.88
CA VAL A 112 2.07 -7.26 1.70
C VAL A 112 2.62 -7.58 3.10
N ARG A 113 2.28 -8.73 3.69
CA ARG A 113 2.79 -9.14 5.01
C ARG A 113 4.26 -9.57 4.99
N GLN A 114 4.84 -9.87 3.83
CA GLN A 114 6.28 -10.09 3.68
C GLN A 114 6.99 -8.72 3.69
N PRO A 115 7.77 -8.37 4.73
CA PRO A 115 8.55 -7.15 4.70
C PRO A 115 9.62 -7.23 3.61
N LEU A 116 9.87 -6.11 2.95
CA LEU A 116 10.94 -5.96 1.97
C LEU A 116 12.03 -5.02 2.52
N ALA A 117 13.26 -5.19 2.05
CA ALA A 117 14.40 -4.43 2.53
C ALA A 117 14.23 -2.93 2.25
N GLU A 118 13.89 -2.57 1.02
CA GLU A 118 13.77 -1.17 0.64
C GLU A 118 12.85 -0.94 -0.55
N MET A 119 12.41 0.31 -0.65
CA MET A 119 11.78 0.90 -1.81
C MET A 119 12.64 2.06 -2.30
N LEU A 120 12.85 2.13 -3.60
CA LEU A 120 13.42 3.27 -4.29
C LEU A 120 12.28 4.03 -4.98
N VAL A 121 12.27 5.35 -4.86
CA VAL A 121 11.21 6.20 -5.40
C VAL A 121 11.77 7.41 -6.13
N HIS A 122 11.17 7.72 -7.26
CA HIS A 122 11.39 8.93 -8.01
C HIS A 122 10.05 9.65 -8.12
N VAL A 123 10.10 10.95 -7.94
CA VAL A 123 8.97 11.86 -8.06
C VAL A 123 9.39 13.00 -8.98
N PRO A 124 8.45 13.61 -9.73
CA PRO A 124 8.77 14.52 -10.83
C PRO A 124 9.36 15.86 -10.38
N GLY A 125 9.12 16.28 -9.12
CA GLY A 125 9.53 17.58 -8.62
C GLY A 125 9.91 17.60 -7.15
N GLN A 126 10.50 18.72 -6.72
CA GLN A 126 10.94 18.94 -5.34
C GLN A 126 9.75 19.05 -4.38
N GLU A 127 8.62 19.62 -4.81
CA GLU A 127 7.43 19.74 -3.96
C GLU A 127 6.88 18.35 -3.59
N GLU A 128 6.83 17.44 -4.56
CA GLU A 128 6.43 16.04 -4.36
C GLU A 128 7.43 15.29 -3.48
N GLN A 129 8.72 15.57 -3.62
CA GLN A 129 9.76 14.97 -2.78
C GLN A 129 9.60 15.43 -1.33
N ASP A 130 9.36 16.72 -1.10
CA ASP A 130 9.13 17.28 0.23
C ASP A 130 7.84 16.72 0.85
N ALA A 131 6.77 16.59 0.06
CA ALA A 131 5.52 15.95 0.46
C ALA A 131 5.73 14.51 0.93
N LEU A 132 6.41 13.69 0.12
CA LEU A 132 6.67 12.30 0.46
C LEU A 132 7.60 12.16 1.66
N THR A 133 8.54 13.10 1.83
CA THR A 133 9.44 13.16 3.00
C THR A 133 8.67 13.33 4.31
N ARG A 134 7.58 14.12 4.30
CA ARG A 134 6.69 14.29 5.49
C ARG A 134 5.94 13.00 5.85
N PHE A 135 5.79 12.07 4.91
CA PHE A 135 5.01 10.84 5.05
C PHE A 135 5.85 9.55 4.90
N MET A 136 7.16 9.62 5.15
CA MET A 136 8.05 8.46 4.95
C MET A 136 7.66 7.27 5.83
N ASP A 137 7.31 7.51 7.09
CA ASP A 137 6.91 6.43 8.00
C ASP A 137 5.57 5.85 7.58
N GLU A 138 4.64 6.70 7.13
CA GLU A 138 3.36 6.27 6.61
C GLU A 138 3.53 5.35 5.42
N LEU A 139 4.39 5.73 4.48
CA LEU A 139 4.67 4.96 3.28
C LEU A 139 5.37 3.64 3.58
N ARG A 140 6.35 3.65 4.51
CA ARG A 140 7.07 2.44 4.97
C ARG A 140 6.11 1.42 5.56
N ASP A 141 5.22 1.85 6.44
CA ASP A 141 4.22 1.00 7.06
C ASP A 141 3.22 0.46 6.04
N GLU A 142 2.79 1.31 5.11
CA GLU A 142 1.77 0.99 4.13
C GLU A 142 2.20 -0.07 3.11
N LEU A 143 3.46 0.05 2.68
CA LEU A 143 4.10 -0.85 1.73
C LEU A 143 4.94 -1.93 2.42
N ASN A 144 5.00 -1.95 3.76
CA ASN A 144 5.81 -2.88 4.57
C ASN A 144 7.26 -3.01 4.05
N VAL A 145 7.96 -1.88 4.00
CA VAL A 145 9.37 -1.79 3.59
C VAL A 145 10.23 -1.22 4.71
N LYS A 146 11.47 -1.71 4.86
CA LYS A 146 12.35 -1.24 5.94
C LYS A 146 12.92 0.14 5.67
N ALA A 147 13.17 0.50 4.42
CA ALA A 147 13.65 1.82 4.03
C ALA A 147 12.92 2.33 2.77
N VAL A 148 12.81 3.65 2.67
CA VAL A 148 12.43 4.35 1.44
C VAL A 148 13.58 5.28 1.08
N ARG A 149 14.04 5.25 -0.17
CA ARG A 149 15.12 6.10 -0.66
C ARG A 149 14.71 6.77 -1.96
N PHE A 150 15.10 8.03 -2.11
CA PHE A 150 14.92 8.73 -3.38
C PHE A 150 15.99 8.30 -4.38
N MET A 151 15.59 8.19 -5.65
CA MET A 151 16.49 7.93 -6.77
C MET A 151 17.05 9.24 -7.32
N GLU A 152 18.35 9.26 -7.63
CA GLU A 152 18.95 10.32 -8.43
C GLU A 152 18.56 10.10 -9.91
N GLY A 153 17.35 10.54 -10.27
CA GLY A 153 16.76 10.41 -11.62
C GLY A 153 15.92 9.13 -11.84
N SER A 154 15.10 9.13 -12.91
CA SER A 154 14.19 8.04 -13.27
C SER A 154 14.83 6.91 -14.08
N SER A 155 15.98 7.17 -14.73
CA SER A 155 16.50 6.34 -15.82
C SER A 155 17.33 5.12 -15.40
N GLY A 156 17.67 4.98 -14.11
CA GLY A 156 18.60 3.95 -13.65
C GLY A 156 18.00 2.57 -13.42
N LEU A 157 16.69 2.50 -13.15
CA LEU A 157 16.03 1.29 -12.61
C LEU A 157 14.88 0.77 -13.46
N VAL A 158 14.48 1.48 -14.52
CA VAL A 158 13.53 0.96 -15.50
C VAL A 158 14.30 0.53 -16.73
N GLN A 159 14.24 -0.75 -17.09
CA GLN A 159 14.77 -1.17 -18.38
C GLN A 159 13.68 -1.01 -19.43
N TYR A 160 13.92 -0.17 -20.43
CA TYR A 160 13.00 0.03 -21.53
C TYR A 160 13.39 -0.86 -22.70
N ARG A 161 12.39 -1.59 -23.21
CA ARG A 161 12.47 -2.35 -24.45
C ARG A 161 11.51 -1.73 -25.45
N LEU A 162 12.08 -1.13 -26.49
CA LEU A 162 11.31 -0.52 -27.56
C LEU A 162 11.07 -1.55 -28.66
N LYS A 163 9.82 -1.70 -29.09
CA LYS A 163 9.44 -2.51 -30.25
C LYS A 163 8.79 -1.62 -31.31
N PRO A 164 8.97 -1.88 -32.60
CA PRO A 164 8.27 -1.12 -33.62
C PRO A 164 6.76 -1.45 -33.62
N ASN A 165 5.91 -0.43 -33.69
CA ASN A 165 4.47 -0.61 -33.87
C ASN A 165 4.16 -1.04 -35.32
N LEU A 166 4.19 -2.36 -35.58
CA LEU A 166 4.15 -2.94 -36.92
C LEU A 166 3.01 -2.41 -37.83
N PRO A 167 1.76 -2.25 -37.36
CA PRO A 167 0.70 -1.61 -38.14
C PRO A 167 1.01 -0.21 -38.68
N VAL A 168 1.73 0.62 -37.90
CA VAL A 168 2.04 2.01 -38.23
C VAL A 168 3.33 2.06 -39.06
N VAL A 169 4.42 1.53 -38.52
CA VAL A 169 5.74 1.57 -39.17
C VAL A 169 5.80 0.75 -40.44
N GLY A 170 4.98 -0.29 -40.58
CA GLY A 170 4.91 -1.12 -41.79
C GLY A 170 4.41 -0.34 -43.01
N ARG A 171 3.50 0.62 -42.82
CA ARG A 171 2.98 1.48 -43.90
C ARG A 171 3.98 2.56 -44.31
N LYS A 172 4.73 3.10 -43.35
CA LYS A 172 5.61 4.26 -43.54
C LYS A 172 7.04 3.87 -43.94
N TYR A 173 7.61 2.86 -43.29
CA TYR A 173 9.02 2.49 -43.42
C TYR A 173 9.26 1.15 -44.14
N GLY A 174 8.24 0.31 -44.30
CA GLY A 174 8.23 -0.89 -45.17
C GLY A 174 9.49 -1.76 -45.06
N LYS A 175 10.39 -1.64 -46.05
CA LYS A 175 11.65 -2.42 -46.14
C LYS A 175 12.64 -2.14 -45.00
N LEU A 176 12.51 -1.00 -44.30
CA LEU A 176 13.39 -0.62 -43.19
C LEU A 176 12.95 -1.21 -41.85
N VAL A 177 11.76 -1.82 -41.74
CA VAL A 177 11.23 -2.37 -40.48
C VAL A 177 12.17 -3.39 -39.82
N PRO A 178 12.80 -4.34 -40.54
CA PRO A 178 13.75 -5.26 -39.93
C PRO A 178 14.99 -4.56 -39.36
N ALA A 179 15.49 -3.53 -40.06
CA ALA A 179 16.63 -2.73 -39.60
C ALA A 179 16.25 -1.87 -38.37
N LEU A 180 15.06 -1.26 -38.39
CA LEU A 180 14.51 -0.51 -37.26
C LEU A 180 14.39 -1.39 -36.02
N ARG A 181 13.85 -2.61 -36.16
CA ARG A 181 13.77 -3.57 -35.05
C ARG A 181 15.14 -3.88 -34.46
N ALA A 182 16.15 -4.11 -35.30
CA ALA A 182 17.51 -4.40 -34.85
C ALA A 182 18.18 -3.22 -34.13
N VAL A 183 17.90 -1.98 -34.54
CA VAL A 183 18.36 -0.77 -33.86
C VAL A 183 17.67 -0.64 -32.50
N LEU A 184 16.34 -0.76 -32.47
CA LEU A 184 15.55 -0.63 -31.25
C LEU A 184 15.93 -1.69 -30.18
N GLU A 185 16.25 -2.91 -30.61
CA GLU A 185 16.65 -4.02 -29.72
C GLU A 185 18.07 -3.85 -29.15
N LYS A 186 18.93 -3.07 -29.79
CA LYS A 186 20.32 -2.83 -29.39
C LYS A 186 20.57 -1.44 -28.79
N LEU A 187 19.50 -0.65 -28.59
CA LEU A 187 19.62 0.67 -27.99
C LEU A 187 20.21 0.55 -26.57
N PRO A 188 21.23 1.36 -26.24
CA PRO A 188 21.64 1.58 -24.86
C PRO A 188 20.45 2.03 -24.02
N GLN A 189 20.39 1.61 -22.75
CA GLN A 189 19.26 1.92 -21.87
C GLN A 189 19.09 3.44 -21.64
N ALA A 190 20.18 4.20 -21.63
CA ALA A 190 20.12 5.65 -21.54
C ALA A 190 19.39 6.28 -22.75
N ASP A 191 19.66 5.79 -23.95
CA ASP A 191 19.02 6.27 -25.18
C ASP A 191 17.55 5.83 -25.25
N ALA A 192 17.26 4.59 -24.83
CA ALA A 192 15.89 4.10 -24.74
C ALA A 192 15.06 4.92 -23.74
N ALA A 193 15.60 5.25 -22.57
CA ALA A 193 14.95 6.11 -21.58
C ALA A 193 14.69 7.52 -22.14
N ALA A 194 15.66 8.14 -22.80
CA ALA A 194 15.49 9.45 -23.42
C ALA A 194 14.39 9.46 -24.50
N ILE A 195 14.32 8.40 -25.33
CA ILE A 195 13.26 8.24 -26.34
C ILE A 195 11.89 8.08 -25.68
N VAL A 196 11.79 7.34 -24.57
CA VAL A 196 10.55 7.16 -23.83
C VAL A 196 10.05 8.49 -23.25
N GLU A 197 10.95 9.29 -22.66
CA GLU A 197 10.60 10.63 -22.15
C GLU A 197 10.07 11.54 -23.28
N GLN A 198 10.77 11.59 -24.42
CA GLN A 198 10.32 12.37 -25.58
C GLN A 198 8.96 11.86 -26.11
N ALA A 199 8.79 10.55 -26.22
CA ALA A 199 7.54 9.95 -26.67
C ALA A 199 6.36 10.25 -25.72
N LYS A 200 6.59 10.21 -24.40
CA LYS A 200 5.59 10.57 -23.37
C LYS A 200 5.24 12.07 -23.40
N ALA A 201 6.21 12.92 -23.70
CA ALA A 201 6.01 14.37 -23.90
C ALA A 201 5.30 14.71 -25.23
N GLY A 202 5.07 13.73 -26.11
CA GLY A 202 4.49 13.95 -27.43
C GLY A 202 5.47 14.58 -28.44
N GLU A 203 6.76 14.53 -28.14
CA GLU A 203 7.83 15.05 -28.99
C GLU A 203 8.26 14.00 -30.04
N THR A 204 8.90 14.47 -31.11
CA THR A 204 9.54 13.61 -32.10
C THR A 204 10.97 13.30 -31.71
N PHE A 205 11.40 12.07 -31.97
CA PHE A 205 12.78 11.63 -31.74
C PHE A 205 13.41 11.11 -33.04
N SER A 206 14.74 11.14 -33.10
CA SER A 206 15.51 10.73 -34.29
C SER A 206 16.25 9.42 -34.04
N LEU A 207 16.15 8.48 -34.98
CA LEU A 207 16.90 7.21 -34.97
C LEU A 207 17.66 7.03 -36.28
N VAL A 208 18.93 6.62 -36.19
CA VAL A 208 19.70 6.23 -37.38
C VAL A 208 19.46 4.75 -37.68
N VAL A 209 18.86 4.47 -38.84
CA VAL A 209 18.51 3.12 -39.30
C VAL A 209 19.03 2.93 -40.73
N ALA A 210 19.92 1.96 -40.93
CA ALA A 210 20.52 1.66 -42.24
C ALA A 210 21.08 2.91 -42.96
N ASP A 211 21.87 3.70 -42.23
CA ASP A 211 22.51 4.95 -42.68
C ASP A 211 21.52 6.08 -43.04
N GLN A 212 20.26 5.98 -42.62
CA GLN A 212 19.23 7.02 -42.76
C GLN A 212 18.74 7.48 -41.39
N THR A 213 18.62 8.79 -41.19
CA THR A 213 17.97 9.35 -40.00
C THR A 213 16.46 9.35 -40.21
N LEU A 214 15.75 8.61 -39.37
CA LEU A 214 14.28 8.58 -39.32
C LEU A 214 13.80 9.46 -38.17
N GLU A 215 12.97 10.45 -38.47
CA GLU A 215 12.17 11.12 -37.46
C GLU A 215 10.92 10.30 -37.17
N MET A 216 10.71 10.02 -35.89
CA MET A 216 9.66 9.16 -35.37
C MET A 216 8.90 9.82 -34.22
N THR A 217 7.68 9.33 -34.00
CA THR A 217 6.76 9.74 -32.92
C THR A 217 6.51 8.57 -31.98
N GLY A 218 5.97 8.87 -30.79
CA GLY A 218 5.61 7.84 -29.80
C GLY A 218 4.63 6.78 -30.32
N GLU A 219 3.76 7.11 -31.28
CA GLU A 219 2.79 6.17 -31.87
C GLU A 219 3.46 5.06 -32.72
N GLU A 220 4.69 5.29 -33.16
CA GLU A 220 5.43 4.38 -34.05
C GLU A 220 6.23 3.32 -33.28
N ILE A 221 6.28 3.43 -31.96
CA ILE A 221 6.95 2.50 -31.06
C ILE A 221 5.98 1.97 -30.00
N LEU A 222 6.21 0.74 -29.59
CA LEU A 222 5.61 0.10 -28.42
C LEU A 222 6.67 0.10 -27.34
N ILE A 223 6.34 0.66 -26.18
CA ILE A 223 7.23 0.76 -25.03
C ILE A 223 6.87 -0.39 -24.09
N GLU A 224 7.80 -1.30 -23.86
CA GLU A 224 7.71 -2.30 -22.80
C GLU A 224 8.72 -1.91 -21.70
N SER A 225 8.23 -1.72 -20.48
CA SER A 225 9.08 -1.58 -19.29
C SER A 225 9.29 -2.95 -18.67
N SER A 226 10.53 -3.24 -18.28
CA SER A 226 10.86 -4.40 -17.46
C SER A 226 11.65 -3.99 -16.23
N SER A 227 11.37 -4.65 -15.11
CA SER A 227 12.11 -4.46 -13.88
C SER A 227 13.48 -5.16 -13.95
N PRO A 228 14.55 -4.55 -13.43
CA PRO A 228 15.82 -5.22 -13.22
C PRO A 228 15.66 -6.45 -12.34
N GLU A 229 16.60 -7.40 -12.45
CA GLU A 229 16.64 -8.56 -11.55
C GLU A 229 16.73 -8.09 -10.09
N GLY A 230 15.94 -8.70 -9.21
CA GLY A 230 15.86 -8.33 -7.80
C GLY A 230 14.96 -7.13 -7.48
N PHE A 231 14.36 -6.47 -8.50
CA PHE A 231 13.43 -5.38 -8.30
C PHE A 231 12.08 -5.63 -8.97
N ALA A 232 11.03 -5.08 -8.37
CA ALA A 232 9.72 -4.94 -8.98
C ALA A 232 9.42 -3.46 -9.16
N VAL A 233 9.07 -3.03 -10.37
CA VAL A 233 9.02 -1.61 -10.75
C VAL A 233 7.67 -1.25 -11.32
N ALA A 234 7.08 -0.15 -10.85
CA ALA A 234 5.88 0.45 -11.40
C ALA A 234 6.13 1.93 -11.69
N GLU A 235 5.53 2.44 -12.76
CA GLU A 235 5.68 3.82 -13.20
C GLU A 235 4.34 4.40 -13.68
N GLU A 236 4.03 5.62 -13.28
CA GLU A 236 2.92 6.40 -13.82
C GLU A 236 3.15 7.89 -13.62
N GLY A 237 2.87 8.72 -14.64
CA GLY A 237 2.82 10.19 -14.49
C GLY A 237 4.12 10.85 -14.01
N GLY A 238 5.28 10.28 -14.34
CA GLY A 238 6.59 10.76 -13.87
C GLY A 238 7.01 10.25 -12.49
N TYR A 239 6.17 9.43 -11.84
CA TYR A 239 6.50 8.72 -10.61
C TYR A 239 7.03 7.33 -10.94
N VAL A 240 8.13 6.94 -10.32
CA VAL A 240 8.68 5.57 -10.44
C VAL A 240 8.87 5.00 -9.05
N VAL A 241 8.36 3.79 -8.82
CA VAL A 241 8.56 3.04 -7.59
C VAL A 241 9.23 1.71 -7.92
N ALA A 242 10.33 1.40 -7.26
CA ALA A 242 11.03 0.14 -7.36
C ALA A 242 11.14 -0.52 -5.98
N LEU A 243 10.62 -1.73 -5.82
CA LEU A 243 10.71 -2.53 -4.60
C LEU A 243 11.81 -3.58 -4.74
N ASN A 244 12.72 -3.63 -3.77
CA ASN A 244 13.71 -4.71 -3.71
C ASN A 244 13.01 -6.00 -3.25
N THR A 245 13.00 -7.01 -4.12
CA THR A 245 12.35 -8.31 -3.89
C THR A 245 13.27 -9.37 -3.30
N GLU A 246 14.55 -9.07 -3.10
CA GLU A 246 15.49 -9.98 -2.45
C GLU A 246 15.17 -10.12 -0.95
N LEU A 247 14.99 -11.36 -0.51
CA LEU A 247 14.61 -11.67 0.87
C LEU A 247 15.80 -12.22 1.64
N THR A 248 16.15 -11.54 2.74
CA THR A 248 17.08 -12.08 3.72
C THR A 248 16.37 -13.07 4.65
N PRO A 249 17.09 -13.98 5.33
CA PRO A 249 16.50 -14.91 6.30
C PRO A 249 15.68 -14.20 7.40
N GLU A 250 16.11 -13.01 7.81
CA GLU A 250 15.43 -12.20 8.82
C GLU A 250 14.09 -11.66 8.28
N LEU A 251 14.08 -11.18 7.03
CA LEU A 251 12.83 -10.71 6.39
C LEU A 251 11.83 -11.86 6.22
N ILE A 252 12.30 -13.05 5.84
CA ILE A 252 11.44 -14.24 5.73
C ILE A 252 10.84 -14.58 7.09
N SER A 253 11.67 -14.63 8.13
CA SER A 253 11.23 -14.95 9.50
C SER A 253 10.21 -13.94 10.02
N GLU A 254 10.41 -12.66 9.73
CA GLU A 254 9.46 -11.61 10.10
C GLU A 254 8.15 -11.69 9.29
N GLY A 255 8.22 -12.07 8.02
CA GLY A 255 7.04 -12.36 7.20
C GLY A 255 6.21 -13.51 7.75
N LEU A 256 6.87 -14.60 8.15
CA LEU A 256 6.25 -15.75 8.83
C LEU A 256 5.61 -15.34 10.15
N ALA A 257 6.26 -14.48 10.94
CA ALA A 257 5.67 -13.97 12.18
C ALA A 257 4.37 -13.19 11.93
N ARG A 258 4.32 -12.38 10.87
CA ARG A 258 3.09 -11.65 10.48
C ARG A 258 1.99 -12.55 9.95
N ASP A 259 2.34 -13.58 9.18
CA ASP A 259 1.37 -14.60 8.75
C ASP A 259 0.81 -15.35 9.96
N LEU A 260 1.66 -15.69 10.95
CA LEU A 260 1.20 -16.32 12.20
C LEU A 260 0.27 -15.41 13.01
N VAL A 261 0.57 -14.11 13.14
CA VAL A 261 -0.34 -13.14 13.79
C VAL A 261 -1.72 -13.19 13.14
N ARG A 262 -1.78 -13.22 11.81
CA ARG A 262 -3.06 -13.32 11.08
C ARG A 262 -3.79 -14.61 11.44
N THR A 263 -3.10 -15.75 11.39
CA THR A 263 -3.68 -17.06 11.75
C THR A 263 -4.25 -17.06 13.17
N VAL A 264 -3.53 -16.47 14.13
CA VAL A 264 -4.01 -16.35 15.52
C VAL A 264 -5.23 -15.43 15.62
N GLN A 265 -5.24 -14.31 14.89
CA GLN A 265 -6.39 -13.39 14.89
C GLN A 265 -7.64 -14.02 14.25
N ASP A 266 -7.46 -14.79 13.18
CA ASP A 266 -8.54 -15.57 12.56
C ASP A 266 -9.06 -16.62 13.56
N ALA A 267 -8.18 -17.35 14.26
CA ALA A 267 -8.56 -18.30 15.32
C ALA A 267 -9.32 -17.63 16.48
N ARG A 268 -8.90 -16.43 16.92
CA ARG A 268 -9.60 -15.66 17.96
C ARG A 268 -11.03 -15.33 17.55
N LYS A 269 -11.21 -14.91 16.30
CA LYS A 269 -12.53 -14.60 15.73
C LYS A 269 -13.40 -15.85 15.67
N ASP A 270 -12.85 -16.97 15.21
CA ASP A 270 -13.58 -18.24 15.07
C ASP A 270 -13.96 -18.85 16.43
N ALA A 271 -13.15 -18.61 17.46
CA ALA A 271 -13.48 -18.93 18.85
C ALA A 271 -14.50 -17.97 19.49
N GLY A 272 -14.98 -16.95 18.77
CA GLY A 272 -15.98 -16.00 19.26
C GLY A 272 -15.45 -15.00 20.29
N LEU A 273 -14.13 -14.79 20.35
CA LEU A 273 -13.52 -13.85 21.29
C LEU A 273 -13.79 -12.40 20.88
N GLN A 274 -13.94 -11.53 21.88
CA GLN A 274 -14.02 -10.10 21.66
C GLN A 274 -12.65 -9.52 21.31
N ILE A 275 -12.64 -8.37 20.63
CA ILE A 275 -11.40 -7.73 20.16
C ILE A 275 -10.48 -7.38 21.34
N SER A 276 -11.04 -7.11 22.52
CA SER A 276 -10.32 -6.76 23.75
C SER A 276 -9.92 -7.94 24.62
N ASP A 277 -10.29 -9.17 24.27
CA ASP A 277 -10.03 -10.33 25.13
C ASP A 277 -8.53 -10.70 25.14
N HIS A 278 -8.00 -11.02 26.32
CA HIS A 278 -6.64 -11.54 26.46
C HIS A 278 -6.62 -13.06 26.36
N ILE A 279 -5.53 -13.62 25.83
CA ILE A 279 -5.39 -15.07 25.59
C ILE A 279 -4.07 -15.64 26.12
N ALA A 280 -4.09 -16.93 26.46
CA ALA A 280 -2.91 -17.78 26.44
C ALA A 280 -2.82 -18.44 25.06
N LEU A 281 -1.68 -18.27 24.38
CA LEU A 281 -1.42 -18.80 23.04
C LEU A 281 -0.52 -20.03 23.13
N PHE A 282 -0.92 -21.09 22.43
CA PHE A 282 -0.18 -22.34 22.32
C PHE A 282 0.08 -22.63 20.85
N LEU A 283 1.32 -23.00 20.54
CA LEU A 283 1.74 -23.21 19.16
C LEU A 283 2.41 -24.58 19.01
N GLN A 284 1.98 -25.35 18.03
CA GLN A 284 2.65 -26.57 17.60
C GLN A 284 3.21 -26.36 16.20
N LEU A 285 4.53 -26.36 16.10
CA LEU A 285 5.26 -26.15 14.86
C LEU A 285 6.59 -26.90 14.86
N PRO A 286 7.18 -27.17 13.68
CA PRO A 286 8.51 -27.76 13.58
C PRO A 286 9.57 -26.94 14.32
N GLU A 287 10.57 -27.61 14.89
CA GLU A 287 11.65 -26.98 15.69
C GLU A 287 12.38 -25.87 14.91
N ALA A 288 12.64 -26.09 13.62
CA ALA A 288 13.28 -25.09 12.75
C ALA A 288 12.43 -23.81 12.64
N LEU A 289 11.11 -23.93 12.52
CA LEU A 289 10.20 -22.80 12.44
C LEU A 289 10.05 -22.10 13.79
N ALA A 290 10.09 -22.85 14.89
CA ALA A 290 10.06 -22.30 16.24
C ALA A 290 11.31 -21.44 16.51
N ALA A 291 12.48 -21.91 16.10
CA ALA A 291 13.72 -21.15 16.21
C ALA A 291 13.69 -19.85 15.38
N GLN A 292 13.10 -19.87 14.18
CA GLN A 292 12.94 -18.68 13.32
C GLN A 292 12.00 -17.64 13.92
N LEU A 293 10.94 -18.07 14.60
CA LEU A 293 9.93 -17.19 15.19
C LEU A 293 10.30 -16.69 16.59
N GLN A 294 11.29 -17.30 17.24
CA GLN A 294 11.74 -16.93 18.58
C GLN A 294 12.02 -15.42 18.77
N PRO A 295 12.67 -14.71 17.83
CA PRO A 295 12.91 -13.27 17.95
C PRO A 295 11.64 -12.41 17.88
N PHE A 296 10.52 -12.97 17.40
CA PHE A 296 9.26 -12.26 17.14
C PHE A 296 8.16 -12.60 18.16
N LEU A 297 8.46 -13.32 19.24
CA LEU A 297 7.46 -13.70 20.24
C LEU A 297 6.82 -12.48 20.93
N ASP A 298 7.58 -11.44 21.21
CA ASP A 298 7.04 -10.22 21.82
C ASP A 298 6.14 -9.45 20.85
N TYR A 299 6.51 -9.43 19.56
CA TYR A 299 5.65 -8.91 18.50
C TYR A 299 4.34 -9.70 18.40
N LEU A 300 4.42 -11.04 18.41
CA LEU A 300 3.26 -11.92 18.38
C LEU A 300 2.33 -11.66 19.57
N LYS A 301 2.86 -11.60 20.79
CA LYS A 301 2.09 -11.26 22.01
C LYS A 301 1.39 -9.92 21.87
N ALA A 302 2.15 -8.89 21.48
CA ALA A 302 1.65 -7.52 21.39
C ALA A 302 0.58 -7.34 20.31
N GLU A 303 0.62 -8.11 19.22
CA GLU A 303 -0.36 -8.02 18.14
C GLU A 303 -1.55 -8.98 18.31
N THR A 304 -1.45 -9.98 19.18
CA THR A 304 -2.51 -10.98 19.42
C THR A 304 -3.15 -10.85 20.80
N LEU A 305 -2.78 -9.86 21.61
CA LEU A 305 -3.18 -9.71 23.03
C LEU A 305 -2.97 -11.02 23.80
N ALA A 306 -1.86 -11.70 23.52
CA ALA A 306 -1.50 -12.92 24.22
C ALA A 306 -0.59 -12.58 25.40
N ASP A 307 -0.99 -12.96 26.61
CA ASP A 307 -0.19 -12.75 27.82
C ASP A 307 0.96 -13.77 27.89
N THR A 308 0.72 -14.97 27.35
CA THR A 308 1.70 -16.06 27.29
C THR A 308 1.71 -16.72 25.91
N VAL A 309 2.89 -17.21 25.51
CA VAL A 309 3.07 -18.04 24.31
C VAL A 309 3.86 -19.27 24.73
N ALA A 310 3.33 -20.46 24.48
CA ALA A 310 3.97 -21.72 24.79
C ALA A 310 3.98 -22.65 23.56
N PHE A 311 5.06 -23.40 23.39
CA PHE A 311 5.12 -24.42 22.34
C PHE A 311 4.57 -25.75 22.88
N ALA A 312 3.26 -25.98 22.72
CA ALA A 312 2.55 -27.13 23.28
C ALA A 312 1.26 -27.43 22.49
N ASP A 313 0.76 -28.67 22.64
CA ASP A 313 -0.48 -29.16 22.02
C ASP A 313 -1.68 -28.99 22.97
N THR A 314 -1.99 -27.75 23.34
CA THR A 314 -3.09 -27.45 24.27
C THR A 314 -3.81 -26.16 23.93
N GLY A 315 -5.10 -26.06 24.26
CA GLY A 315 -5.90 -24.86 24.03
C GLY A 315 -7.38 -25.18 24.28
N ALA A 316 -8.18 -24.18 24.68
CA ALA A 316 -9.64 -24.34 24.75
C ALA A 316 -10.27 -24.42 23.35
N TYR A 317 -9.67 -23.72 22.39
CA TYR A 317 -9.94 -23.82 20.97
C TYR A 317 -8.63 -24.12 20.24
N THR A 318 -8.66 -25.06 19.30
CA THR A 318 -7.50 -25.43 18.48
C THR A 318 -7.89 -25.45 17.01
N THR A 319 -7.04 -24.90 16.15
CA THR A 319 -7.17 -24.98 14.69
C THR A 319 -5.83 -25.31 14.05
N THR A 320 -5.85 -25.94 12.88
CA THR A 320 -4.67 -26.11 12.04
C THR A 320 -4.61 -25.03 10.97
N ALA A 321 -3.41 -24.70 10.51
CA ALA A 321 -3.18 -23.73 9.44
C ALA A 321 -1.85 -24.00 8.74
N GLU A 322 -1.72 -23.50 7.52
CA GLU A 322 -0.44 -23.49 6.80
C GLU A 322 0.33 -22.21 7.13
N LEU A 323 1.60 -22.36 7.50
CA LEU A 323 2.53 -21.27 7.71
C LEU A 323 3.80 -21.50 6.89
N GLY A 324 3.89 -20.79 5.75
CA GLY A 324 4.88 -21.13 4.72
C GLY A 324 4.55 -22.50 4.11
N ASP A 325 5.51 -23.41 4.13
CA ASP A 325 5.35 -24.79 3.63
C ASP A 325 5.06 -25.81 4.75
N ALA A 326 4.81 -25.34 5.98
CA ALA A 326 4.58 -26.20 7.14
C ALA A 326 3.14 -26.11 7.63
N GLU A 327 2.57 -27.26 8.00
CA GLU A 327 1.32 -27.32 8.76
C GLU A 327 1.62 -27.07 10.24
N ILE A 328 0.87 -26.17 10.86
CA ILE A 328 0.98 -25.80 12.27
C ILE A 328 -0.37 -25.97 12.97
N ALA A 329 -0.36 -26.16 14.29
CA ALA A 329 -1.54 -26.05 15.12
C ALA A 329 -1.46 -24.82 16.03
N VAL A 330 -2.56 -24.10 16.14
CA VAL A 330 -2.74 -22.92 16.98
C VAL A 330 -3.81 -23.22 18.01
N GLY A 331 -3.42 -23.25 19.28
CA GLY A 331 -4.30 -23.37 20.43
C GLY A 331 -4.47 -22.03 21.14
N ILE A 332 -5.70 -21.65 21.50
CA ILE A 332 -5.98 -20.45 22.27
C ILE A 332 -6.90 -20.74 23.45
N THR A 333 -6.62 -20.07 24.56
CA THR A 333 -7.45 -20.10 25.77
C THR A 333 -7.67 -18.68 26.25
N LYS A 334 -8.93 -18.26 26.41
CA LYS A 334 -9.26 -16.96 27.00
C LYS A 334 -8.82 -16.93 28.47
N ILE A 335 -8.22 -15.81 28.88
CA ILE A 335 -7.83 -15.54 30.26
C ILE A 335 -8.96 -14.83 31.00
#